data_AF-A0A932E5L2-F1
#
_entry.id   AF-A0A932E5L2-F1
#
_cell.length_a   1.000
_cell.length_b   1.000
_cell.length_c   1.000
_cell.angle_alpha   90.00
_cell.angle_beta   90.00
_cell.angle_gamma   90.00
#
_symmetry.space_group_name_H-M   'P 1'
#
loop_
_entity.id
_entity.type
_entity.pdbx_description
1 polymer ?
#
loop_
_entity_poly.entity_id
_entity_poly.type
_entity_poly.pdbx_seq_one_letter_code
_entity_poly.pdbx_strand_id
1 'polypeptide(L)'
;MTALVVTGEARYHPAALRALIANLGLTDNPVLLGSDTHLFVAKRLVRAVQDRMEISPLANFTLADQGPETVSIPRRRFTLTQVPDPRITSMMHPLPEEIVHPFSLAVYDLHQKAVIDAHAPTDIIFAVPREARRAEILFGILDSAYTGGQPTDGVEFQVVLVPPGSPARVLFSRVLNPVSTVSDRSTQSATVTLPAAAAG
;
A
#
# COMPACT_ATOMS: atom_id res chain seq x y z
N MET A 1 -27.43 -12.59 -1.47
CA MET A 1 -26.79 -11.60 -2.37
C MET A 1 -26.34 -10.46 -1.48
N THR A 2 -25.04 -10.16 -1.40
CA THR A 2 -24.51 -9.09 -0.54
C THR A 2 -23.85 -8.05 -1.43
N ALA A 3 -24.39 -6.85 -1.38
CA ALA A 3 -23.89 -5.68 -2.08
C ALA A 3 -24.06 -4.46 -1.17
N LEU A 4 -23.19 -3.49 -1.33
CA LEU A 4 -23.28 -2.20 -0.67
C LEU A 4 -23.36 -1.12 -1.74
N VAL A 5 -24.44 -0.34 -1.69
CA VAL A 5 -24.62 0.84 -2.53
C VAL A 5 -24.32 2.05 -1.67
N VAL A 6 -23.35 2.85 -2.08
CA VAL A 6 -22.96 4.07 -1.37
C VAL A 6 -23.30 5.26 -2.27
N THR A 7 -24.10 6.19 -1.76
CA THR A 7 -24.56 7.38 -2.50
C THR A 7 -24.20 8.67 -1.77
N GLY A 8 -24.21 9.79 -2.49
CA GLY A 8 -23.95 11.11 -1.90
C GLY A 8 -22.56 11.24 -1.28
N GLU A 9 -22.50 12.03 -0.21
CA GLU A 9 -21.27 12.37 0.52
C GLU A 9 -20.57 11.17 1.17
N ALA A 10 -21.31 10.08 1.45
CA ALA A 10 -20.75 8.88 2.08
C ALA A 10 -19.60 8.26 1.26
N ARG A 11 -19.58 8.50 -0.06
CA ARG A 11 -18.53 8.05 -0.99
C ARG A 11 -17.17 8.69 -0.72
N TYR A 12 -17.13 9.87 -0.10
CA TYR A 12 -15.91 10.59 0.25
C TYR A 12 -15.36 10.23 1.64
N HIS A 13 -15.95 9.23 2.30
CA HIS A 13 -15.53 8.76 3.62
C HIS A 13 -15.02 7.30 3.58
N PRO A 14 -13.93 7.00 2.84
CA PRO A 14 -13.45 5.63 2.63
C PRO A 14 -13.05 4.92 3.92
N ALA A 15 -12.58 5.66 4.93
CA ALA A 15 -12.25 5.11 6.24
C ALA A 15 -13.48 4.53 6.97
N ALA A 16 -14.64 5.19 6.87
CA ALA A 16 -15.88 4.72 7.48
C ALA A 16 -16.45 3.50 6.73
N LEU A 17 -16.31 3.48 5.40
CA LEU A 17 -16.78 2.37 4.57
C LEU A 17 -15.96 1.10 4.77
N ARG A 18 -14.65 1.22 5.07
CA ARG A 18 -13.72 0.08 5.15
C ARG A 18 -14.18 -1.01 6.12
N ALA A 19 -14.66 -0.64 7.32
CA ALA A 19 -15.14 -1.61 8.30
C ALA A 19 -16.38 -2.37 7.80
N LEU A 20 -17.29 -1.67 7.11
CA LEU A 20 -18.51 -2.25 6.56
C LEU A 20 -18.20 -3.18 5.37
N ILE A 21 -17.32 -2.74 4.47
CA ILE A 21 -16.83 -3.52 3.33
C ILE A 21 -16.18 -4.84 3.81
N ALA A 22 -15.31 -4.75 4.82
CA ALA A 22 -14.65 -5.92 5.41
C ALA A 22 -15.64 -6.88 6.07
N ASN A 23 -16.57 -6.36 6.91
CA ASN A 23 -17.57 -7.17 7.60
C ASN A 23 -18.52 -7.89 6.63
N LEU A 24 -18.82 -7.28 5.49
CA LEU A 24 -19.70 -7.83 4.47
C LEU A 24 -18.97 -8.69 3.42
N GLY A 25 -17.63 -8.77 3.49
CA GLY A 25 -16.80 -9.52 2.54
C GLY A 25 -16.92 -9.02 1.09
N LEU A 26 -16.97 -7.70 0.91
CA LEU A 26 -17.11 -7.05 -0.39
C LEU A 26 -15.74 -6.79 -1.03
N THR A 27 -15.74 -6.34 -2.29
CA THR A 27 -14.55 -5.81 -2.96
C THR A 27 -14.03 -4.56 -2.25
N ASP A 28 -12.72 -4.37 -2.23
CA ASP A 28 -12.08 -3.21 -1.60
C ASP A 28 -12.34 -1.92 -2.40
N ASN A 29 -12.51 -2.06 -3.72
CA ASN A 29 -12.89 -1.01 -4.64
C ASN A 29 -14.33 -1.23 -5.15
N PRO A 30 -15.05 -0.15 -5.53
CA PRO A 30 -16.34 -0.31 -6.18
C PRO A 30 -16.19 -1.05 -7.51
N VAL A 31 -17.24 -1.77 -7.90
CA VAL A 31 -17.36 -2.48 -9.17
C VAL A 31 -18.06 -1.63 -10.22
N LEU A 32 -19.01 -0.79 -9.80
CA LEU A 32 -19.65 0.20 -10.65
C LEU A 32 -19.52 1.60 -10.06
N LEU A 33 -19.26 2.56 -10.94
CA LEU A 33 -19.22 3.98 -10.64
C LEU A 33 -20.34 4.68 -11.39
N GLY A 34 -21.17 5.44 -10.69
CA GLY A 34 -22.09 6.42 -11.24
C GLY A 34 -21.81 7.79 -10.66
N SER A 35 -22.41 8.83 -11.26
CA SER A 35 -22.22 10.23 -10.86
C SER A 35 -22.48 10.45 -9.37
N ASP A 36 -23.51 9.81 -8.80
CA ASP A 36 -23.83 9.86 -7.38
C ASP A 36 -23.76 8.51 -6.64
N THR A 37 -23.12 7.48 -7.20
CA THR A 37 -23.24 6.12 -6.65
C THR A 37 -21.99 5.27 -6.86
N HIS A 38 -21.53 4.61 -5.80
CA HIS A 38 -20.53 3.54 -5.85
C HIS A 38 -21.17 2.22 -5.44
N LEU A 39 -21.02 1.18 -6.26
CA LEU A 39 -21.51 -0.16 -5.95
C LEU A 39 -20.35 -1.08 -5.59
N PHE A 40 -20.38 -1.66 -4.40
CA PHE A 40 -19.47 -2.72 -3.96
C PHE A 40 -20.25 -4.04 -3.93
N VAL A 41 -19.64 -5.12 -4.39
CA VAL A 41 -20.25 -6.46 -4.36
C VAL A 41 -19.29 -7.48 -3.75
N ALA A 42 -19.80 -8.63 -3.33
CA ALA A 42 -18.93 -9.74 -2.95
C ALA A 42 -18.01 -10.14 -4.12
N LYS A 43 -16.75 -10.50 -3.85
CA LYS A 43 -15.76 -10.86 -4.90
C LYS A 43 -16.28 -11.89 -5.91
N ARG A 44 -17.02 -12.90 -5.43
CA ARG A 44 -17.64 -13.95 -6.27
C ARG A 44 -18.70 -13.44 -7.29
N LEU A 45 -19.19 -12.21 -7.12
CA LEU A 45 -20.21 -11.60 -7.98
C LEU A 45 -19.64 -10.62 -9.00
N VAL A 46 -18.35 -10.26 -8.91
CA VAL A 46 -17.71 -9.28 -9.80
C VAL A 46 -17.88 -9.68 -11.26
N ARG A 47 -17.53 -10.93 -11.59
CA ARG A 47 -17.65 -11.45 -12.96
C ARG A 47 -19.08 -11.39 -13.48
N ALA A 48 -20.06 -11.79 -12.67
CA ALA A 48 -21.46 -11.77 -13.05
C ALA A 48 -21.98 -10.34 -13.30
N VAL A 49 -21.50 -9.34 -12.56
CA VAL A 49 -21.83 -7.92 -12.77
C VAL A 49 -21.18 -7.39 -14.04
N GLN A 50 -19.91 -7.73 -14.29
CA GLN A 50 -19.18 -7.37 -15.52
C GLN A 50 -19.88 -7.92 -16.76
N ASP A 51 -20.13 -9.23 -16.79
CA ASP A 51 -20.82 -9.90 -17.91
C ASP A 51 -22.21 -9.27 -18.16
N ARG A 52 -22.91 -8.86 -17.08
CA ARG A 52 -24.22 -8.22 -17.19
C ARG A 52 -24.14 -6.80 -17.78
N MET A 53 -23.12 -6.03 -17.44
CA MET A 53 -22.88 -4.68 -17.98
C MET A 53 -22.45 -4.70 -19.44
N GLU A 54 -21.77 -5.76 -19.89
CA GLU A 54 -21.47 -5.98 -21.31
C GLU A 54 -22.74 -6.27 -22.12
N ILE A 55 -23.65 -7.07 -21.56
CA ILE A 55 -24.91 -7.45 -22.23
C ILE A 55 -25.94 -6.30 -22.21
N SER A 56 -26.01 -5.56 -21.11
CA SER A 56 -27.01 -4.50 -20.90
C SER A 56 -26.37 -3.33 -20.14
N PRO A 57 -25.67 -2.42 -20.83
CA PRO A 57 -25.05 -1.27 -20.22
C PRO A 57 -26.07 -0.38 -19.50
N LEU A 58 -25.73 0.07 -18.29
CA LEU A 58 -26.51 1.07 -17.57
C LEU A 58 -25.97 2.46 -17.91
N ALA A 59 -26.81 3.33 -18.50
CA ALA A 59 -26.39 4.61 -19.08
C ALA A 59 -25.61 5.55 -18.13
N ASN A 60 -25.83 5.43 -16.82
CA ASN A 60 -25.21 6.28 -15.80
C ASN A 60 -24.15 5.56 -14.96
N PHE A 61 -23.74 4.36 -15.36
CA PHE A 61 -22.76 3.57 -14.63
C PHE A 61 -21.66 3.09 -15.57
N THR A 62 -20.43 3.23 -15.12
CA THR A 62 -19.26 2.62 -15.74
C THR A 62 -18.76 1.48 -14.88
N LEU A 63 -18.17 0.47 -15.52
CA LEU A 63 -17.36 -0.51 -14.81
C LEU A 63 -16.16 0.23 -14.24
N ALA A 64 -15.99 0.14 -12.93
CA ALA A 64 -14.80 0.63 -12.28
C ALA A 64 -13.63 -0.25 -12.72
N ASP A 65 -12.49 0.36 -13.02
CA ASP A 65 -11.25 -0.40 -13.08
C ASP A 65 -11.06 -1.06 -11.72
N GLN A 66 -11.04 -2.39 -11.69
CA GLN A 66 -10.89 -3.15 -10.44
C GLN A 66 -9.47 -3.03 -9.88
N GLY A 67 -8.61 -2.27 -10.56
CA GLY A 67 -7.17 -2.43 -10.49
C GLY A 67 -6.80 -3.79 -11.07
N PRO A 68 -5.50 -4.10 -11.16
CA PRO A 68 -5.13 -5.50 -11.21
C PRO A 68 -5.82 -6.19 -10.03
N GLU A 69 -6.52 -7.31 -10.30
CA GLU A 69 -6.83 -8.30 -9.26
C GLU A 69 -5.58 -8.35 -8.38
N THR A 70 -5.73 -8.14 -7.07
CA THR A 70 -4.62 -8.37 -6.15
C THR A 70 -4.35 -9.87 -6.16
N VAL A 71 -3.69 -10.34 -7.22
CA VAL A 71 -2.93 -11.57 -7.25
C VAL A 71 -2.05 -11.41 -6.03
N SER A 72 -2.37 -12.15 -4.97
CA SER A 72 -1.54 -12.21 -3.79
C SER A 72 -0.21 -12.77 -4.27
N ILE A 73 0.73 -11.88 -4.61
CA ILE A 73 2.05 -12.28 -5.06
C ILE A 73 2.66 -12.96 -3.83
N PRO A 74 3.03 -14.25 -3.90
CA PRO A 74 3.53 -14.96 -2.74
C PRO A 74 4.73 -14.21 -2.17
N ARG A 75 4.56 -13.61 -1.00
CA ARG A 75 5.62 -12.83 -0.39
C ARG A 75 6.57 -13.79 0.30
N ARG A 76 7.83 -13.80 -0.12
CA ARG A 76 8.84 -14.63 0.50
C ARG A 76 9.42 -13.89 1.70
N ARG A 77 9.52 -14.62 2.80
CA ARG A 77 10.16 -14.18 4.03
C ARG A 77 11.65 -14.46 3.93
N PHE A 78 12.47 -13.43 4.04
CA PHE A 78 13.91 -13.57 4.11
C PHE A 78 14.40 -13.10 5.48
N THR A 79 15.19 -13.95 6.13
CA THR A 79 16.01 -13.51 7.27
C THR A 79 17.19 -12.70 6.75
N LEU A 80 17.76 -11.82 7.58
CA LEU A 80 18.93 -11.00 7.19
C LEU A 80 20.07 -11.80 6.56
N THR A 81 20.31 -13.04 7.01
CA THR A 81 21.35 -13.93 6.48
C THR A 81 21.11 -14.39 5.05
N GLN A 82 19.89 -14.23 4.55
CA GLN A 82 19.48 -14.62 3.19
C GLN A 82 19.44 -13.41 2.23
N VAL A 83 19.70 -12.20 2.74
CA VAL A 83 19.80 -10.98 1.94
C VAL A 83 21.15 -11.02 1.20
N PRO A 84 21.16 -11.01 -0.15
CA PRO A 84 22.37 -11.28 -0.92
C PRO A 84 23.41 -10.15 -0.89
N ASP A 85 22.97 -8.90 -0.67
CA ASP A 85 23.84 -7.74 -0.56
C ASP A 85 23.71 -7.12 0.84
N PRO A 86 24.76 -7.15 1.70
CA PRO A 86 24.70 -6.59 3.05
C PRO A 86 24.47 -5.07 3.07
N ARG A 87 24.68 -4.37 1.93
CA ARG A 87 24.38 -2.94 1.81
C ARG A 87 22.88 -2.66 1.90
N ILE A 88 22.02 -3.64 1.63
CA ILE A 88 20.55 -3.51 1.71
C ILE A 88 20.10 -3.03 3.09
N THR A 89 20.77 -3.45 4.17
CA THR A 89 20.39 -3.04 5.53
C THR A 89 21.32 -2.00 6.14
N SER A 90 22.36 -1.58 5.42
CA SER A 90 23.39 -0.68 5.95
C SER A 90 22.89 0.73 6.26
N MET A 91 21.77 1.14 5.66
CA MET A 91 21.11 2.43 5.93
C MET A 91 20.05 2.37 7.04
N MET A 92 19.88 1.21 7.69
CA MET A 92 18.79 0.97 8.64
C MET A 92 19.32 0.84 10.06
N HIS A 93 18.71 1.58 10.99
CA HIS A 93 19.03 1.49 12.41
C HIS A 93 17.75 1.53 13.26
N PRO A 94 17.47 0.50 14.10
CA PRO A 94 18.22 -0.76 14.22
C PRO A 94 18.20 -1.57 12.91
N LEU A 95 18.97 -2.66 12.84
CA LEU A 95 18.85 -3.60 11.73
C LEU A 95 17.43 -4.23 11.75
N PRO A 96 16.81 -4.46 10.58
CA PRO A 96 15.52 -5.13 10.53
C PRO A 96 15.68 -6.61 10.92
N GLU A 97 14.67 -7.20 11.53
CA GLU A 97 14.66 -8.64 11.82
C GLU A 97 14.35 -9.45 10.56
N GLU A 98 13.49 -8.90 9.69
CA GLU A 98 12.92 -9.60 8.55
C GLU A 98 12.62 -8.63 7.42
N ILE A 99 12.81 -9.08 6.18
CA ILE A 99 12.32 -8.38 4.99
C ILE A 99 11.41 -9.34 4.22
N VAL A 100 10.19 -8.88 3.93
CA VAL A 100 9.15 -9.65 3.26
C VAL A 100 8.85 -9.01 1.91
N HIS A 101 9.30 -9.67 0.85
CA HIS A 101 9.21 -9.11 -0.49
C HIS A 101 8.87 -10.21 -1.53
N PRO A 102 8.14 -9.86 -2.60
CA PRO A 102 7.89 -10.77 -3.72
C PRO A 102 8.96 -10.68 -4.83
N PHE A 103 9.75 -9.61 -4.86
CA PHE A 103 10.71 -9.30 -5.94
C PHE A 103 12.11 -9.04 -5.42
N SER A 104 13.16 -9.28 -6.20
CA SER A 104 14.54 -9.01 -5.78
C SER A 104 14.73 -7.58 -5.25
N LEU A 105 15.53 -7.46 -4.19
CA LEU A 105 15.97 -6.18 -3.64
C LEU A 105 17.25 -5.75 -4.34
N ALA A 106 17.41 -4.44 -4.54
CA ALA A 106 18.63 -3.86 -5.07
C ALA A 106 19.07 -2.64 -4.25
N VAL A 107 20.32 -2.25 -4.40
CA VAL A 107 20.88 -1.03 -3.80
C VAL A 107 21.32 -0.11 -4.91
N TYR A 108 20.95 1.16 -4.80
CA TYR A 108 21.35 2.22 -5.70
C TYR A 108 22.03 3.35 -4.94
N ASP A 109 22.95 4.04 -5.61
CA ASP A 109 23.50 5.30 -5.10
C ASP A 109 22.66 6.46 -5.62
N LEU A 110 21.85 7.06 -4.75
CA LEU A 110 21.03 8.23 -5.05
C LEU A 110 21.61 9.45 -4.34
N HIS A 111 22.12 10.43 -5.11
CA HIS A 111 22.76 11.64 -4.57
C HIS A 111 23.82 11.34 -3.49
N GLN A 112 24.72 10.37 -3.76
CA GLN A 112 25.78 9.91 -2.85
C GLN A 112 25.27 9.24 -1.56
N LYS A 113 24.00 8.85 -1.51
CA LYS A 113 23.44 8.03 -0.43
C LYS A 113 23.01 6.69 -1.00
N ALA A 114 23.41 5.61 -0.35
CA ALA A 114 22.84 4.30 -0.64
C ALA A 114 21.34 4.33 -0.31
N VAL A 115 20.52 3.87 -1.26
CA VAL A 115 19.08 3.64 -1.10
C VAL A 115 18.78 2.20 -1.47
N ILE A 116 17.80 1.60 -0.81
CA ILE A 116 17.23 0.33 -1.26
C ILE A 116 16.16 0.61 -2.29
N ASP A 117 16.19 -0.16 -3.37
CA ASP A 117 15.06 -0.31 -4.27
C ASP A 117 14.31 -1.58 -3.88
N ALA A 118 13.06 -1.36 -3.47
CA ALA A 118 12.17 -2.38 -2.97
C ALA A 118 10.82 -2.18 -3.67
N HIS A 119 10.58 -2.96 -4.71
CA HIS A 119 9.29 -2.94 -5.40
C HIS A 119 8.15 -3.27 -4.43
N ALA A 120 7.09 -2.49 -4.49
CA ALA A 120 5.89 -2.77 -3.72
C ALA A 120 5.20 -4.06 -4.23
N PRO A 121 4.61 -4.88 -3.33
CA PRO A 121 4.59 -4.70 -1.88
C PRO A 121 5.87 -5.23 -1.21
N THR A 122 6.53 -4.44 -0.36
CA THR A 122 7.66 -4.89 0.49
C THR A 122 7.47 -4.42 1.92
N ASP A 123 7.69 -5.32 2.89
CA ASP A 123 7.68 -4.99 4.32
C ASP A 123 9.11 -5.14 4.83
N ILE A 124 9.52 -4.18 5.65
CA ILE A 124 10.79 -4.20 6.37
C ILE A 124 10.41 -4.15 7.85
N ILE A 125 10.69 -5.25 8.55
CA ILE A 125 10.17 -5.49 9.90
C ILE A 125 11.30 -5.26 10.88
N PHE A 126 11.02 -4.46 11.91
CA PHE A 126 11.97 -4.09 12.96
C PHE A 126 11.40 -4.47 14.32
N ALA A 127 12.24 -5.03 15.19
CA ALA A 127 11.97 -5.00 16.62
C ALA A 127 12.13 -3.57 17.11
N VAL A 128 11.12 -3.07 17.83
CA VAL A 128 11.11 -1.70 18.35
C VAL A 128 11.89 -1.67 19.68
N PRO A 129 12.99 -0.91 19.78
CA PRO A 129 13.75 -0.79 21.02
C PRO A 129 12.88 -0.22 22.15
N ARG A 130 13.07 -0.71 23.38
CA ARG A 130 12.25 -0.33 24.56
C ARG A 130 12.16 1.18 24.80
N GLU A 131 13.23 1.90 24.50
CA GLU A 131 13.33 3.34 24.71
C GLU A 131 13.01 4.17 23.46
N ALA A 132 12.68 3.52 22.34
CA ALA A 132 12.32 4.24 21.12
C ALA A 132 11.05 5.07 21.35
N ARG A 133 11.09 6.32 20.88
CA ARG A 133 9.97 7.28 20.93
C ARG A 133 9.60 7.82 19.56
N ARG A 134 10.47 7.60 18.57
CA ARG A 134 10.29 8.06 17.21
C ARG A 134 10.91 7.07 16.23
N ALA A 135 10.32 6.98 15.05
CA ALA A 135 10.92 6.39 13.86
C ALA A 135 11.17 7.50 12.84
N GLU A 136 12.34 7.52 12.24
CA GLU A 136 12.69 8.44 11.16
C GLU A 136 12.82 7.62 9.88
N ILE A 137 12.11 8.04 8.82
CA ILE A 137 12.12 7.35 7.54
C ILE A 137 12.46 8.32 6.42
N LEU A 138 13.28 7.85 5.49
CA LEU A 138 13.52 8.46 4.19
C LEU A 138 12.95 7.53 3.13
N PHE A 139 12.14 8.06 2.22
CA PHE A 139 11.41 7.26 1.25
C PHE A 139 11.16 8.08 -0.02
N GLY A 140 10.86 7.42 -1.14
CA GLY A 140 10.63 8.11 -2.41
C GLY A 140 10.53 7.13 -3.56
N ILE A 141 10.37 7.69 -4.76
CA ILE A 141 10.34 6.92 -6.00
C ILE A 141 11.53 7.37 -6.85
N LEU A 142 12.29 6.41 -7.38
CA LEU A 142 13.40 6.68 -8.30
C LEU A 142 12.91 7.41 -9.55
N ASP A 143 13.69 8.35 -10.07
CA ASP A 143 13.34 9.14 -11.25
C ASP A 143 12.96 8.26 -12.45
N SER A 144 13.73 7.19 -12.68
CA SER A 144 13.50 6.23 -13.75
C SER A 144 12.12 5.56 -13.70
N ALA A 145 11.50 5.45 -12.52
CA ALA A 145 10.19 4.82 -12.36
C ALA A 145 9.03 5.72 -12.79
N TYR A 146 9.22 7.03 -12.95
CA TYR A 146 8.16 7.93 -13.42
C TYR A 146 8.53 8.71 -14.70
N THR A 147 9.80 8.68 -15.12
CA THR A 147 10.22 9.22 -16.42
C THR A 147 10.41 8.13 -17.50
N GLY A 148 10.34 6.85 -17.12
CA GLY A 148 10.53 5.72 -18.02
C GLY A 148 9.35 5.46 -18.96
N GLY A 149 9.52 4.48 -19.86
CA GLY A 149 8.49 4.12 -20.87
C GLY A 149 7.24 3.44 -20.30
N GLN A 150 7.28 3.01 -19.04
CA GLN A 150 6.14 2.51 -18.26
C GLN A 150 6.18 3.23 -16.90
N PRO A 151 5.54 4.40 -16.78
CA PRO A 151 5.57 5.18 -15.55
C PRO A 151 4.77 4.49 -14.44
N THR A 152 5.21 4.68 -13.20
CA THR A 152 4.54 4.19 -12.00
C THR A 152 3.13 4.76 -11.84
N ASP A 153 2.21 3.94 -11.32
CA ASP A 153 0.88 4.38 -10.87
C ASP A 153 0.91 5.05 -9.47
N GLY A 154 2.12 5.19 -8.90
CA GLY A 154 2.35 5.65 -7.54
C GLY A 154 2.55 4.50 -6.56
N VAL A 155 2.88 4.85 -5.32
CA VAL A 155 3.11 3.88 -4.25
C VAL A 155 2.68 4.46 -2.90
N GLU A 156 2.14 3.60 -2.03
CA GLU A 156 1.85 3.96 -0.64
C GLU A 156 2.99 3.51 0.27
N PHE A 157 3.52 4.44 1.06
CA PHE A 157 4.44 4.16 2.14
C PHE A 157 3.71 4.19 3.47
N GLN A 158 3.87 3.14 4.28
CA GLN A 158 3.25 3.04 5.60
C GLN A 158 4.27 2.71 6.68
N VAL A 159 4.06 3.28 7.87
CA VAL A 159 4.66 2.77 9.11
C VAL A 159 3.54 2.15 9.92
N VAL A 160 3.62 0.83 10.12
CA VAL A 160 2.62 0.05 10.84
C VAL A 160 3.24 -0.47 12.12
N LEU A 161 2.58 -0.20 13.24
CA LEU A 161 2.91 -0.82 14.52
C LEU A 161 2.12 -2.11 14.66
N VAL A 162 2.80 -3.20 15.00
CA VAL A 162 2.19 -4.51 15.25
C VAL A 162 2.50 -4.93 16.69
N PRO A 163 1.70 -4.49 17.68
CA PRO A 163 1.96 -4.83 19.07
C PRO A 163 1.63 -6.32 19.33
N PRO A 164 2.33 -6.98 20.27
CA PRO A 164 2.00 -8.33 20.69
C PRO A 164 0.55 -8.42 21.17
N GLY A 165 -0.24 -9.32 20.58
CA GLY A 165 -1.61 -9.59 21.00
C GLY A 165 -2.62 -8.46 20.73
N SER A 166 -2.25 -7.42 19.99
CA SER A 166 -3.16 -6.33 19.58
C SER A 166 -3.23 -6.20 18.06
N PRO A 167 -4.32 -5.65 17.51
CA PRO A 167 -4.40 -5.37 16.08
C PRO A 167 -3.29 -4.42 15.61
N ALA A 168 -2.80 -4.66 14.40
CA ALA A 168 -1.89 -3.74 13.73
C ALA A 168 -2.52 -2.36 13.58
N ARG A 169 -1.72 -1.30 13.74
CA ARG A 169 -2.15 0.09 13.62
C ARG A 169 -1.20 0.86 12.73
N VAL A 170 -1.75 1.54 11.73
CA VAL A 170 -1.01 2.50 10.90
C VAL A 170 -0.68 3.74 11.75
N LEU A 171 0.60 4.05 11.87
CA LEU A 171 1.10 5.27 12.53
C LEU A 171 1.38 6.39 11.52
N PHE A 172 1.70 6.02 10.28
CA PHE A 172 1.95 6.93 9.17
C PHE A 172 1.53 6.26 7.86
N SER A 173 0.93 7.03 6.96
CA SER A 173 0.68 6.65 5.57
C SER A 173 0.85 7.86 4.67
N ARG A 174 1.52 7.68 3.53
CA ARG A 174 1.57 8.66 2.45
C ARG A 174 1.64 7.97 1.11
N VAL A 175 0.75 8.35 0.20
CA VAL A 175 0.81 7.97 -1.22
C VAL A 175 1.67 8.99 -1.95
N LEU A 176 2.61 8.52 -2.78
CA LEU A 176 3.37 9.34 -3.71
C LEU A 176 2.93 9.03 -5.14
N ASN A 177 2.61 10.06 -5.92
CA ASN A 177 2.37 9.95 -7.36
C ASN A 177 3.17 11.03 -8.12
N PRO A 178 4.45 10.79 -8.42
CA PRO A 178 5.34 11.78 -9.04
C PRO A 178 4.99 12.11 -10.51
N VAL A 179 4.16 11.29 -11.15
CA VAL A 179 3.66 11.53 -12.51
C VAL A 179 2.68 12.70 -12.48
N SER A 180 1.67 12.63 -11.61
CA SER A 180 0.65 13.68 -11.47
C SER A 180 1.07 14.83 -10.55
N THR A 181 1.97 14.57 -9.60
CA THR A 181 2.25 15.47 -8.47
C THR A 181 3.76 15.72 -8.36
N VAL A 182 4.20 16.90 -8.82
CA VAL A 182 5.63 17.25 -8.84
C VAL A 182 6.28 17.24 -7.45
N SER A 183 5.54 17.59 -6.39
CA SER A 183 6.06 17.58 -5.01
C SER A 183 6.30 16.18 -4.44
N ASP A 184 5.80 15.13 -5.10
CA ASP A 184 6.06 13.74 -4.73
C ASP A 184 7.34 13.18 -5.36
N ARG A 185 7.99 13.97 -6.22
CA ARG A 185 9.32 13.67 -6.76
C ARG A 185 10.39 13.90 -5.69
N SER A 186 11.55 13.30 -5.89
CA SER A 186 12.69 13.34 -4.95
C SER A 186 12.42 12.62 -3.62
N THR A 187 13.47 12.47 -2.83
CA THR A 187 13.41 11.87 -1.50
C THR A 187 12.54 12.70 -0.56
N GLN A 188 11.60 12.01 0.09
CA GLN A 188 10.75 12.49 1.16
C GLN A 188 11.29 12.02 2.51
N SER A 189 10.92 12.72 3.58
CA SER A 189 11.26 12.35 4.95
C SER A 189 10.05 12.45 5.86
N ALA A 190 9.94 11.56 6.84
CA ALA A 190 8.95 11.68 7.91
C ALA A 190 9.54 11.25 9.26
N THR A 191 9.05 11.88 10.33
CA THR A 191 9.26 11.46 11.71
C THR A 191 7.94 11.00 12.28
N VAL A 192 7.88 9.76 12.74
CA VAL A 192 6.68 9.10 13.26
C VAL A 192 6.85 8.92 14.76
N THR A 193 5.92 9.46 15.56
CA THR A 193 5.92 9.26 17.01
C THR A 193 5.51 7.83 17.33
N LEU A 194 6.33 7.13 18.12
CA LEU A 194 6.04 5.79 18.61
C LEU A 194 5.33 5.87 19.96
N PRO A 195 4.22 5.15 20.17
CA PRO A 195 3.57 5.12 21.48
C PRO A 195 4.48 4.48 22.54
N ALA A 196 4.27 4.80 23.81
CA ALA A 196 5.10 4.29 24.91
C ALA A 196 5.13 2.75 25.01
N ALA A 197 4.07 2.09 24.53
CA ALA A 197 3.94 0.63 24.46
C ALA A 197 4.32 0.04 23.08
N ALA A 198 5.13 0.74 22.28
CA ALA A 198 5.54 0.27 20.95
C ALA A 198 6.64 -0.81 21.00
N ALA A 199 7.30 -0.99 22.14
CA ALA A 199 8.41 -1.92 22.29
C ALA A 199 7.99 -3.37 22.02
N GLY A 200 8.78 -4.09 21.25
CA GLY A 200 8.48 -5.45 20.79
C GLY A 200 9.14 -5.74 19.47
#